data_AF-A0A1D2RD09-F1
#
_entry.id   AF-A0A1D2RD09-F1
#
_cell.length_a   1.000
_cell.length_b   1.000
_cell.length_c   1.000
_cell.angle_alpha   90.00
_cell.angle_beta   90.00
_cell.angle_gamma   90.00
#
_symmetry.space_group_name_H-M   'P 1'
#
loop_
_entity.id
_entity.type
_entity.pdbx_description
1 polymer ?
#
loop_
_entity_poly.entity_id
_entity_poly.type
_entity_poly.pdbx_seq_one_letter_code
_entity_poly.pdbx_strand_id
1 'polypeptide(L)' 'MRAIGIDPGTRTWDFVCLEDGNLILDETVPTGKVKKEPELVINLIKEFNPDLRIWLMPRPVMACRLKESGI' A
#
# COMPACT_ATOMS: atom_id res chain seq x y z
N MET A 1 2.08 -14.43 -6.54
CA MET A 1 1.39 -13.22 -7.02
C MET A 1 1.47 -12.16 -5.95
N ARG A 2 2.13 -11.05 -6.28
CA ARG A 2 2.35 -9.95 -5.36
C ARG A 2 1.61 -8.69 -5.82
N ALA A 3 0.86 -8.08 -4.90
CA ALA A 3 0.06 -6.89 -5.18
C ALA A 3 0.22 -5.87 -4.06
N ILE A 4 0.29 -4.59 -4.44
CA ILE A 4 0.38 -3.49 -3.48
C ILE A 4 -0.84 -2.58 -3.58
N GLY A 5 -1.49 -2.34 -2.44
CA GLY A 5 -2.51 -1.33 -2.24
C GLY A 5 -1.89 -0.06 -1.66
N ILE A 6 -2.31 1.09 -2.18
CA ILE A 6 -1.89 2.41 -1.73
C ILE A 6 -3.15 3.25 -1.51
N ASP A 7 -3.36 3.73 -0.30
CA ASP A 7 -4.40 4.71 0.02
C ASP A 7 -3.79 6.09 0.28
N PRO A 8 -3.82 7.02 -0.68
CA PRO A 8 -3.39 8.38 -0.44
C PRO A 8 -4.47 9.15 0.35
N GLY A 9 -4.15 9.49 1.60
CA GLY A 9 -5.00 10.33 2.44
C GLY A 9 -4.46 11.75 2.63
N THR A 10 -5.30 12.60 3.23
CA THR A 10 -4.94 14.00 3.55
C THR A 10 -3.92 14.10 4.69
N ARG A 11 -3.96 13.17 5.64
CA ARG A 11 -3.06 13.11 6.80
C ARG A 11 -1.99 12.03 6.68
N THR A 12 -2.36 10.87 6.17
CA THR A 12 -1.48 9.71 6.00
C THR A 12 -1.68 9.07 4.63
N TRP A 13 -0.66 8.37 4.18
CA TRP A 13 -0.72 7.38 3.12
C TRP A 13 -0.56 6.02 3.76
N ASP A 14 -1.44 5.09 3.41
CA ASP A 14 -1.39 3.73 3.95
C ASP A 14 -0.97 2.79 2.80
N PHE A 15 -0.03 1.90 3.08
CA PHE A 15 0.56 0.96 2.13
C PHE A 15 0.37 -0.46 2.63
N VAL A 16 -0.16 -1.31 1.77
CA VAL A 16 -0.35 -2.72 2.10
C VAL A 16 0.13 -3.59 0.95
N CYS A 17 0.94 -4.60 1.24
CA CYS A 17 1.42 -5.54 0.22
C CYS A 17 1.04 -6.97 0.60
N LEU A 18 0.48 -7.69 -0.38
CA LEU A 18 0.14 -9.10 -0.26
C LEU A 18 1.02 -9.92 -1.19
N GLU A 19 1.50 -11.06 -0.69
CA GLU A 19 2.18 -12.09 -1.47
C GLU A 19 1.47 -13.43 -1.27
N ASP A 20 0.87 -13.93 -2.36
CA ASP A 20 0.13 -15.19 -2.37
C ASP A 20 -0.94 -15.27 -1.25
N GLY A 21 -1.60 -14.13 -1.01
CA GLY A 21 -2.64 -13.97 0.01
C GLY A 21 -2.12 -13.66 1.42
N ASN A 22 -0.80 -13.61 1.62
CA ASN A 22 -0.21 -13.28 2.92
C ASN A 22 0.18 -11.80 2.99
N LEU A 23 -0.11 -11.16 4.13
CA LEU A 23 0.32 -9.79 4.40
C LEU A 23 1.83 -9.72 4.63
N ILE A 24 2.53 -8.95 3.80
CA ILE A 24 4.00 -8.76 3.91
C ILE A 24 4.40 -7.29 4.16
N LEU A 25 3.48 -6.35 4.03
CA LEU A 25 3.65 -4.94 4.37
C LEU A 25 2.33 -4.38 4.90
N ASP A 26 2.41 -3.65 6.00
CA ASP A 26 1.36 -2.77 6.53
C ASP A 26 2.05 -1.53 7.12
N GLU A 27 2.11 -0.46 6.33
CA GLU A 27 2.81 0.78 6.71
C GLU A 27 1.90 2.00 6.55
N THR A 28 2.00 2.93 7.50
CA THR A 28 1.32 4.22 7.46
C THR A 28 2.34 5.35 7.50
N VAL A 29 2.37 6.19 6.47
CA VAL A 29 3.32 7.29 6.31
C VAL A 29 2.59 8.64 6.34
N PRO A 30 3.06 9.65 7.10
CA PRO A 30 2.45 10.98 7.07
C PRO A 30 2.48 11.61 5.67
N THR A 31 1.37 12.19 5.21
CA THR A 31 1.28 12.86 3.90
C THR A 31 2.31 13.99 3.78
N GLY A 32 2.63 14.67 4.89
CA GLY A 32 3.68 15.69 4.93
C GLY A 32 5.08 15.13 4.62
N LYS A 33 5.36 13.87 4.97
CA LYS A 33 6.61 13.18 4.65
C LYS A 33 6.61 12.76 3.18
N VAL A 34 5.53 12.16 2.69
CA VAL A 34 5.36 11.82 1.26
C VAL A 34 5.52 13.03 0.34
N LYS A 35 5.01 14.20 0.76
CA LYS A 35 5.18 15.46 0.00
C LYS A 35 6.62 15.96 -0.04
N LYS A 36 7.39 15.75 1.03
CA LYS A 36 8.78 16.18 1.12
C LYS A 36 9.73 15.22 0.40
N GLU A 37 9.42 13.93 0.46
CA GLU A 37 10.28 12.82 0.02
C GLU A 37 9.45 11.82 -0.83
N PRO A 38 8.92 12.22 -2.00
CA PRO A 38 8.05 11.36 -2.82
C PRO A 38 8.73 10.06 -3.27
N GLU A 39 10.06 10.03 -3.34
CA GLU A 39 10.88 8.84 -3.59
C GLU A 39 10.62 7.71 -2.61
N LEU A 40 10.13 7.98 -1.39
CA LEU A 40 9.76 6.93 -0.43
C LEU A 40 8.72 5.98 -1.03
N VAL A 41 7.75 6.51 -1.79
CA VAL A 41 6.69 5.72 -2.42
C VAL A 41 7.27 4.85 -3.53
N ILE A 42 8.14 5.44 -4.35
CA ILE A 42 8.78 4.74 -5.47
C ILE A 42 9.71 3.65 -4.96
N ASN A 43 10.48 3.92 -3.90
CA ASN A 43 11.39 2.97 -3.30
C ASN A 43 10.63 1.80 -2.69
N LEU A 44 9.53 2.06 -1.99
CA LEU A 44 8.66 1.03 -1.44
C LEU A 44 8.08 0.15 -2.56
N ILE A 45 7.55 0.75 -3.64
CA ILE A 45 7.05 -0.03 -4.78
C ILE A 45 8.16 -0.90 -5.40
N LYS A 46 9.38 -0.38 -5.53
CA LYS A 46 10.53 -1.13 -6.08
C LYS A 46 11.00 -2.25 -5.16
N GLU A 47 11.08 -1.98 -3.87
CA GLU A 47 11.48 -2.94 -2.84
C GLU A 47 10.56 -4.16 -2.86
N PHE A 48 9.26 -3.91 -2.90
CA PHE A 48 8.27 -4.98 -2.92
C PHE A 48 8.01 -5.52 -4.33
N ASN A 49 8.47 -4.90 -5.42
CA ASN A 49 8.41 -5.43 -6.80
C ASN A 49 7.10 -6.20 -7.15
N PRO A 50 5.93 -5.52 -7.14
CA PRO A 50 4.64 -6.18 -7.40
C PRO A 50 4.54 -6.65 -8.86
N ASP A 51 3.87 -7.79 -9.09
CA ASP A 51 3.87 -8.46 -10.40
C ASP A 51 3.16 -7.64 -11.51
N LEU A 52 2.11 -6.90 -11.17
CA LEU A 52 1.39 -6.06 -12.17
C LEU A 52 0.36 -5.08 -11.62
N ARG A 53 -0.03 -5.15 -10.33
CA ARG A 53 -1.17 -4.37 -9.81
C ARG A 53 -0.77 -3.47 -8.65
N ILE A 54 -0.71 -2.17 -8.94
CA ILE A 54 -0.79 -1.10 -7.95
C ILE A 54 -2.24 -0.66 -7.87
N TRP A 55 -2.87 -0.80 -6.72
CA TRP A 55 -4.23 -0.34 -6.50
C TRP A 55 -4.21 0.97 -5.73
N LEU A 56 -4.70 2.05 -6.34
CA LEU A 56 -5.07 3.25 -5.59
C LEU A 56 -6.47 3.04 -5.03
N MET A 57 -6.58 2.92 -3.71
CA MET A 57 -7.86 2.59 -3.06
C MET A 57 -8.04 3.45 -1.81
N PRO A 58 -9.24 4.03 -1.58
CA PRO A 58 -9.57 4.62 -0.30
C PRO A 58 -9.47 3.60 0.85
N ARG A 59 -9.07 4.03 2.04
CA ARG A 59 -8.92 3.20 3.25
C ARG A 59 -10.06 2.21 3.49
N PRO A 60 -11.35 2.61 3.38
CA PRO A 60 -12.45 1.67 3.58
C PRO A 60 -12.44 0.51 2.59
N VAL A 61 -12.08 0.77 1.33
CA VAL A 61 -11.98 -0.24 0.27
C VAL A 61 -10.78 -1.15 0.51
N MET A 62 -9.65 -0.58 0.89
CA MET A 62 -8.45 -1.34 1.25
C MET A 62 -8.74 -2.30 2.41
N ALA A 63 -9.37 -1.81 3.48
CA ALA A 63 -9.75 -2.63 4.64
C ALA A 63 -10.74 -3.75 4.29
N CYS A 64 -11.75 -3.48 3.45
CA CYS A 64 -12.65 -4.52 2.95
C CYS A 64 -11.91 -5.61 2.19
N ARG A 65 -10.96 -5.23 1.33
CA ARG A 65 -10.24 -6.20 0.49
C ARG A 65 -9.27 -7.09 1.27
N LEU A 66 -8.67 -6.56 2.33
CA LEU A 66 -7.84 -7.34 3.24
C LEU A 66 -8.66 -8.41 3.97
N LYS A 67 -9.84 -8.02 4.49
CA LYS A 67 -10.78 -8.96 5.13
C LYS A 67 -11.24 -10.05 4.17
N GLU A 68 -11.57 -9.70 2.92
CA GLU A 68 -11.96 -10.67 1.89
C GLU A 68 -10.82 -11.63 1.52
N SER A 69 -9.57 -11.22 1.74
CA SER A 69 -8.38 -12.04 1.47
C SER A 69 -8.01 -12.95 2.66
N GLY A 70 -8.80 -12.94 3.74
CA GLY A 70 -8.57 -13.77 4.93
C GLY A 70 -7.51 -13.24 5.89
N ILE A 71 -7.22 -11.95 5.82
CA ILE A 71 -6.24 -11.21 6.65
C ILE A 71 -6.98 -10.36 7.68
#